data_AF-A0A7Y4WVB7-F1
#
_entry.id   AF-A0A7Y4WVB7-F1
#
_cell.length_a   1.000
_cell.length_b   1.000
_cell.length_c   1.000
_cell.angle_alpha   90.00
_cell.angle_beta   90.00
_cell.angle_gamma   90.00
#
_symmetry.space_group_name_H-M   'P 1'
#
loop_
_entity.id
_entity.type
_entity.pdbx_description
1 polymer ?
#
loop_
_entity_poly.entity_id
_entity_poly.type
_entity_poly.pdbx_seq_one_letter_code
_entity_poly.pdbx_strand_id
1 'polypeptide(L)'
;MEPRRVQNEAMVEACRELYFKYGGREHRRIEAEMRAQGWTKFHRRYLTPRYRNGRLERPGWVDRFKWNEQSERRAKAWVRRAARRLATFEKWLEASTPGMKWTAPHHVHICKQLGKITRGETKRLMLFVPPRHGKSELVTIRYSAWRLAKEPGLKII
;
A
#
# COMPACT_ATOMS: atom_id res chain seq x y z
N MET A 1 3.40 -31.36 26.42
CA MET A 1 2.51 -30.80 25.38
C MET A 1 2.94 -29.34 25.19
N GLU A 2 3.23 -28.72 24.05
CA GLU A 2 2.99 -29.01 22.63
C GLU A 2 3.95 -28.17 21.74
N PRO A 3 5.26 -28.51 21.66
CA PRO A 3 6.29 -27.66 21.02
C PRO A 3 6.05 -27.39 19.53
N ARG A 4 5.38 -28.32 18.84
CA ARG A 4 5.11 -28.23 17.39
C ARG A 4 4.03 -27.22 17.02
N ARG A 5 3.04 -26.94 17.89
CA ARG A 5 2.01 -25.92 17.63
C ARG A 5 2.60 -24.51 17.74
N VAL A 6 3.36 -24.26 18.80
CA VAL A 6 4.02 -22.97 19.04
C VAL A 6 5.00 -22.61 17.91
N GLN A 7 5.80 -23.58 17.44
CA GLN A 7 6.70 -23.38 16.29
C GLN A 7 5.95 -23.03 14.99
N ASN A 8 4.77 -23.61 14.79
CA ASN A 8 3.98 -23.34 13.58
C ASN A 8 3.35 -21.94 13.62
N GLU A 9 2.91 -21.47 14.79
CA GLU A 9 2.40 -20.11 14.98
C GLU A 9 3.49 -19.06 14.79
N ALA A 10 4.67 -19.26 15.38
CA ALA A 10 5.82 -18.38 15.18
C ALA A 10 6.24 -18.28 13.70
N MET A 11 6.20 -19.40 12.96
CA MET A 11 6.49 -19.42 11.53
C MET A 11 5.45 -18.64 10.71
N VAL A 12 4.16 -18.82 11.04
CA VAL A 12 3.06 -18.08 10.39
C VAL A 12 3.23 -16.57 10.64
N GLU A 13 3.57 -16.18 11.86
CA GLU A 13 3.77 -14.78 12.24
C GLU A 13 4.98 -14.16 11.53
N ALA A 14 6.14 -14.84 11.54
CA ALA A 14 7.33 -14.38 10.82
C ALA A 14 7.04 -14.20 9.32
N CYS A 15 6.34 -15.17 8.73
CA CYS A 15 5.92 -15.08 7.33
C CYS A 15 4.93 -13.94 7.08
N ARG A 16 4.02 -13.67 8.03
CA ARG A 16 3.04 -12.58 7.94
C ARG A 16 3.73 -11.23 7.89
N GLU A 17 4.69 -10.99 8.78
CA GLU A 17 5.42 -9.72 8.82
C GLU A 17 6.24 -9.50 7.54
N LEU A 18 6.87 -10.55 7.01
CA LEU A 18 7.53 -10.48 5.69
C LEU A 18 6.53 -10.25 4.55
N TYR A 19 5.37 -10.90 4.61
CA TYR A 19 4.30 -10.71 3.64
C TYR A 19 3.82 -9.25 3.59
N PHE A 20 3.66 -8.61 4.75
CA PHE A 20 3.31 -7.19 4.84
C PHE A 20 4.47 -6.27 4.42
N LYS A 21 5.70 -6.58 4.81
CA LYS A 21 6.92 -5.84 4.41
C LYS A 21 7.07 -5.76 2.89
N TYR A 22 6.74 -6.82 2.17
CA TYR A 22 6.86 -6.90 0.71
C TYR A 22 5.54 -6.67 -0.04
N GLY A 23 4.52 -6.12 0.63
CA GLY A 23 3.24 -5.78 0.00
C GLY A 23 2.53 -6.96 -0.67
N GLY A 24 2.77 -8.19 -0.20
CA GLY A 24 2.11 -9.40 -0.68
C GLY A 24 2.47 -9.89 -2.09
N ARG A 25 3.54 -9.37 -2.72
CA ARG A 25 3.88 -9.70 -4.12
C ARG A 25 5.18 -10.52 -4.27
N GLU A 26 6.16 -10.31 -3.40
CA GLU A 26 7.51 -10.91 -3.55
C GLU A 26 7.64 -12.28 -2.85
N HIS A 27 6.80 -13.25 -3.20
CA HIS A 27 6.78 -14.57 -2.53
C HIS A 27 8.12 -15.33 -2.54
N ARG A 28 8.95 -15.15 -3.59
CA ARG A 28 10.29 -15.75 -3.63
C ARG A 28 11.24 -15.14 -2.60
N ARG A 29 11.12 -13.82 -2.38
CA ARG A 29 11.94 -13.09 -1.42
C ARG A 29 11.52 -13.41 0.01
N ILE A 30 10.21 -13.54 0.24
CA ILE A 30 9.67 -14.04 1.52
C ILE A 30 10.24 -15.43 1.82
N GLU A 31 10.22 -16.35 0.85
CA GLU A 31 10.80 -17.69 1.02
C GLU A 31 12.30 -17.66 1.35
N ALA A 32 13.08 -16.81 0.67
CA ALA A 32 14.50 -16.65 0.95
C ALA A 32 14.77 -16.08 2.35
N GLU A 33 14.07 -15.01 2.77
CA GLU A 33 14.23 -14.44 4.11
C GLU A 33 13.73 -15.38 5.21
N MET A 34 12.63 -16.11 4.99
CA MET A 34 12.17 -17.15 5.94
C MET A 34 13.25 -18.22 6.16
N ARG A 35 13.90 -18.69 5.09
CA ARG A 35 14.99 -19.67 5.19
C ARG A 35 16.22 -19.09 5.87
N ALA A 36 16.57 -17.83 5.59
CA ALA A 36 17.66 -17.13 6.26
C ALA A 36 17.41 -16.95 7.77
N GLN A 37 16.14 -16.83 8.18
CA GLN A 37 15.73 -16.80 9.59
C GLN A 37 15.69 -18.19 10.27
N GLY A 38 16.10 -19.26 9.58
CA GLY A 38 16.15 -20.62 10.12
C GLY A 38 14.93 -21.49 9.80
N TRP A 39 13.90 -20.96 9.12
CA TRP A 39 12.73 -21.74 8.68
C TRP A 39 13.04 -22.53 7.40
N THR A 40 13.96 -23.49 7.49
CA THR A 40 14.48 -24.25 6.33
C THR A 40 13.39 -25.04 5.58
N LYS A 41 12.35 -25.51 6.29
CA LYS A 41 11.21 -26.24 5.71
C LYS A 41 10.10 -25.33 5.16
N PHE A 42 10.24 -24.02 5.27
CA PHE A 42 9.28 -23.09 4.68
C PHE A 42 9.31 -23.16 3.15
N HIS A 43 8.13 -23.16 2.55
CA HIS A 43 7.95 -23.08 1.10
C HIS A 43 6.82 -22.11 0.79
N ARG A 44 7.02 -21.23 -0.21
CA ARG A 44 6.00 -20.28 -0.68
C ARG A 44 4.65 -20.87 -1.07
N ARG A 45 4.56 -22.20 -1.29
CA ARG A 45 3.30 -22.92 -1.58
C ARG A 45 2.32 -22.87 -0.40
N TYR A 46 2.80 -22.60 0.82
CA TYR A 46 1.92 -22.34 1.96
C TYR A 46 1.10 -21.06 1.81
N LEU A 47 1.52 -20.10 0.99
CA LEU A 47 0.78 -18.85 0.76
C LEU A 47 -0.43 -19.05 -0.16
N THR A 48 -0.33 -20.00 -1.10
CA THR A 48 -1.32 -20.22 -2.17
C THR A 48 -2.25 -21.40 -1.86
N PRO A 49 -3.52 -21.36 -2.30
CA PRO A 49 -4.42 -22.49 -2.17
C PRO A 49 -3.90 -23.70 -2.95
N ARG A 50 -4.15 -24.90 -2.40
CA ARG A 50 -3.83 -26.17 -3.05
C ARG A 50 -5.12 -26.82 -3.52
N TYR A 51 -5.17 -27.14 -4.80
CA TYR A 51 -6.27 -27.88 -5.42
C TYR A 51 -5.82 -29.31 -5.76
N ARG A 52 -6.74 -30.25 -5.60
CA ARG A 52 -6.55 -31.65 -5.99
C ARG A 52 -7.83 -32.15 -6.65
N ASN A 53 -7.71 -32.72 -7.84
CA ASN A 53 -8.84 -33.20 -8.65
C ASN A 53 -9.96 -32.15 -8.80
N GLY A 54 -9.58 -30.88 -9.04
CA GLY A 54 -10.53 -29.76 -9.19
C GLY A 54 -11.19 -29.26 -7.91
N ARG A 55 -10.98 -29.91 -6.76
CA ARG A 55 -11.50 -29.48 -5.46
C ARG A 55 -10.43 -28.79 -4.63
N LEU A 56 -10.82 -27.79 -3.85
CA LEU A 56 -9.93 -27.14 -2.88
C LEU A 56 -9.54 -28.17 -1.81
N GLU A 57 -8.25 -28.53 -1.76
CA GLU A 57 -7.73 -29.46 -0.76
C GLU A 57 -7.43 -28.71 0.53
N ARG A 58 -6.71 -27.58 0.43
CA ARG A 58 -6.36 -26.71 1.56
C ARG A 58 -6.25 -25.25 1.13
N PRO A 59 -6.79 -24.30 1.90
CA PRO A 59 -6.57 -22.88 1.64
C PRO A 59 -5.11 -22.50 1.94
N GLY A 60 -4.58 -21.57 1.15
CA GLY A 60 -3.29 -20.95 1.45
C GLY A 60 -3.38 -20.07 2.69
N TRP A 61 -2.25 -19.71 3.29
CA TRP A 61 -2.20 -18.85 4.46
C TRP A 61 -2.76 -17.46 4.18
N VAL A 62 -2.60 -16.94 2.96
CA VAL A 62 -3.14 -15.64 2.57
C VAL A 62 -4.67 -15.62 2.70
N ASP A 63 -5.33 -16.65 2.18
CA ASP A 63 -6.80 -16.79 2.24
C ASP A 63 -7.27 -17.18 3.64
N ARG A 64 -6.58 -18.15 4.27
CA ARG A 64 -6.92 -18.67 5.59
C ARG A 64 -6.91 -17.60 6.66
N PHE A 65 -5.91 -16.72 6.63
CA PHE A 65 -5.72 -15.67 7.63
C PHE A 65 -6.14 -14.29 7.13
N LYS A 66 -6.72 -14.18 5.92
CA LYS A 66 -7.17 -12.89 5.36
C LYS A 66 -6.06 -11.84 5.30
N TRP A 67 -4.84 -12.25 4.97
CA TRP A 67 -3.68 -11.35 4.98
C TRP A 67 -3.80 -10.21 3.98
N ASN A 68 -4.49 -10.39 2.85
CA ASN A 68 -4.78 -9.31 1.91
C ASN A 68 -5.57 -8.18 2.57
N GLU A 69 -6.66 -8.51 3.26
CA GLU A 69 -7.51 -7.53 3.95
C GLU A 69 -6.75 -6.81 5.08
N GLN A 70 -5.94 -7.55 5.83
CA GLN A 70 -5.09 -6.99 6.87
C GLN A 70 -4.02 -6.05 6.31
N SER A 71 -3.36 -6.46 5.23
CA SER A 71 -2.35 -5.67 4.53
C SER A 71 -2.94 -4.38 3.98
N GLU A 72 -4.10 -4.45 3.31
CA GLU A 72 -4.82 -3.28 2.80
C GLU A 72 -5.24 -2.33 3.92
N ARG A 73 -5.76 -2.85 5.04
CA ARG A 73 -6.13 -2.04 6.20
C ARG A 73 -4.91 -1.32 6.78
N ARG A 74 -3.78 -2.01 6.90
CA ARG A 74 -2.50 -1.42 7.36
C ARG A 74 -2.02 -0.36 6.39
N ALA A 75 -2.05 -0.62 5.08
CA ALA A 75 -1.68 0.34 4.05
C ALA A 75 -2.56 1.60 4.08
N LYS A 76 -3.89 1.46 4.13
CA LYS A 76 -4.83 2.59 4.26
C LYS A 76 -4.58 3.39 5.54
N ALA A 77 -4.38 2.73 6.68
CA ALA A 77 -4.06 3.39 7.94
C ALA A 77 -2.72 4.15 7.87
N TRP A 78 -1.71 3.56 7.25
CA TRP A 78 -0.42 4.20 7.02
C TRP A 78 -0.56 5.43 6.12
N VAL A 79 -1.24 5.33 4.98
CA VAL A 79 -1.45 6.45 4.05
C VAL A 79 -2.15 7.63 4.74
N ARG A 80 -3.18 7.35 5.55
CA ARG A 80 -3.88 8.38 6.34
C ARG A 80 -2.96 9.03 7.38
N ARG A 81 -2.14 8.23 8.09
CA ARG A 81 -1.17 8.75 9.07
C ARG A 81 -0.08 9.57 8.39
N ALA A 82 0.41 9.11 7.24
CA ALA A 82 1.40 9.80 6.42
C ALA A 82 0.86 11.15 5.93
N ALA A 83 -0.40 11.24 5.52
CA ALA A 83 -1.00 12.51 5.10
C ALA A 83 -1.02 13.56 6.21
N ARG A 84 -1.25 13.12 7.46
CA ARG A 84 -1.20 14.01 8.64
C ARG A 84 0.23 14.44 8.97
N ARG A 85 1.19 13.49 8.93
CA ARG A 85 2.59 13.72 9.29
C ARG A 85 3.36 14.53 8.24
N LEU A 86 3.14 14.26 6.96
CA LEU A 86 3.89 14.90 5.88
C LEU A 86 3.30 16.28 5.59
N ALA A 87 4.17 17.30 5.63
CA ALA A 87 3.75 18.69 5.55
C ALA A 87 3.16 19.05 4.18
N THR A 88 3.75 18.55 3.09
CA THR A 88 3.36 18.91 1.72
C THR A 88 2.73 17.74 0.97
N PHE A 89 1.95 18.08 -0.05
CA PHE A 89 1.31 17.11 -0.93
C PHE A 89 2.34 16.30 -1.71
N GLU A 90 3.45 16.89 -2.19
CA GLU A 90 4.46 16.17 -2.96
C GLU A 90 5.10 15.04 -2.16
N LYS A 91 5.49 15.32 -0.91
CA LYS A 91 6.10 14.31 -0.04
C LYS A 91 5.14 13.17 0.25
N TRP A 92 3.87 13.49 0.48
CA TRP A 92 2.85 12.46 0.66
C TRP A 92 2.58 11.66 -0.60
N LEU A 93 2.54 12.33 -1.76
CA LEU A 93 2.30 11.73 -3.06
C LEU A 93 3.36 10.65 -3.34
N GLU A 94 4.64 11.00 -3.23
CA GLU A 94 5.77 10.08 -3.40
C GLU A 94 5.69 8.87 -2.46
N ALA A 95 5.40 9.12 -1.17
CA ALA A 95 5.28 8.06 -0.18
C ALA A 95 4.07 7.13 -0.47
N SER A 96 2.94 7.70 -0.90
CA SER A 96 1.69 6.97 -1.16
C SER A 96 1.69 6.16 -2.47
N THR A 97 2.65 6.41 -3.36
CA THR A 97 2.81 5.67 -4.63
C THR A 97 4.18 5.04 -4.81
N PRO A 98 4.51 3.99 -4.01
CA PRO A 98 5.72 3.23 -4.27
C PRO A 98 5.66 2.64 -5.69
N GLY A 99 6.60 3.05 -6.56
CA GLY A 99 6.72 2.58 -7.94
C GLY A 99 6.21 3.54 -9.03
N MET A 100 5.56 4.65 -8.68
CA MET A 100 5.19 5.69 -9.65
C MET A 100 6.05 6.93 -9.45
N LYS A 101 6.63 7.45 -10.53
CA LYS A 101 7.43 8.67 -10.50
C LYS A 101 6.58 9.88 -10.91
N TRP A 102 6.47 10.86 -10.02
CA TRP A 102 5.76 12.13 -10.24
C TRP A 102 6.71 13.28 -10.59
N THR A 103 7.78 12.96 -11.31
CA THR A 103 8.89 13.88 -11.59
C THR A 103 8.75 14.60 -12.93
N ALA A 104 7.71 14.30 -13.72
CA ALA A 104 7.48 14.98 -14.99
C ALA A 104 7.23 16.48 -14.73
N PRO A 105 7.74 17.40 -15.58
CA PRO A 105 7.65 18.84 -15.32
C PRO A 105 6.22 19.34 -15.07
N HIS A 106 5.24 18.78 -15.80
CA HIS A 106 3.84 19.14 -15.62
C HIS A 106 3.26 18.63 -14.29
N HIS A 107 3.65 17.46 -13.79
CA HIS A 107 3.23 16.98 -12.46
C HIS A 107 3.77 17.89 -11.36
N VAL A 108 5.06 18.23 -11.44
CA VAL A 108 5.69 19.16 -10.49
C VAL A 108 4.98 20.52 -10.52
N HIS A 109 4.66 21.03 -11.70
CA HIS A 109 3.94 22.29 -11.85
C HIS A 109 2.53 22.23 -11.24
N ILE A 110 1.77 21.17 -11.51
CA ILE A 110 0.44 20.97 -10.94
C ILE A 110 0.52 20.91 -9.42
N CYS A 111 1.44 20.12 -8.85
CA CYS A 111 1.66 20.04 -7.40
C CYS A 111 1.95 21.41 -6.78
N LYS A 112 2.78 22.23 -7.41
CA LYS A 112 3.07 23.59 -6.96
C LYS A 112 1.81 24.46 -6.89
N GLN A 113 0.95 24.41 -7.92
CA GLN A 113 -0.30 25.18 -7.93
C GLN A 113 -1.32 24.64 -6.89
N LEU A 114 -1.41 23.32 -6.72
CA LEU A 114 -2.21 22.71 -5.66
C LEU A 114 -1.71 23.10 -4.26
N GLY A 115 -0.40 23.26 -4.08
CA GLY A 115 0.19 23.80 -2.87
C GLY A 115 -0.31 25.22 -2.56
N LYS A 116 -0.44 26.08 -3.58
CA LYS A 116 -1.01 27.44 -3.41
C LYS A 116 -2.49 27.40 -3.00
N ILE A 117 -3.29 26.50 -3.59
CA ILE A 117 -4.67 26.24 -3.14
C ILE A 117 -4.68 25.87 -1.66
N THR A 118 -3.79 24.96 -1.25
CA THR A 118 -3.73 24.50 0.14
C THR A 118 -3.37 25.60 1.12
N ARG A 119 -2.47 26.51 0.75
CA ARG A 119 -2.08 27.66 1.58
C ARG A 119 -3.07 28.82 1.54
N GLY A 120 -4.12 28.74 0.70
CA GLY A 120 -5.11 29.81 0.54
C GLY A 120 -4.65 30.98 -0.34
N GLU A 121 -3.44 30.90 -0.92
CA GLU A 121 -2.90 31.90 -1.86
C GLU A 121 -3.70 31.95 -3.17
N THR A 122 -4.35 30.85 -3.54
CA THR A 122 -5.18 30.75 -4.73
C THR A 122 -6.51 30.14 -4.33
N LYS A 123 -7.62 30.84 -4.62
CA LYS A 123 -8.97 30.37 -4.27
C LYS A 123 -9.60 29.49 -5.35
N ARG A 124 -9.22 29.72 -6.61
CA ARG A 124 -9.76 29.03 -7.79
C ARG A 124 -8.62 28.72 -8.75
N LEU A 125 -8.51 27.47 -9.18
CA LEU A 125 -7.49 27.00 -10.12
C LEU A 125 -8.19 26.29 -11.28
N MET A 126 -7.87 26.68 -12.50
CA MET A 126 -8.25 25.96 -13.72
C MET A 126 -7.01 25.25 -14.27
N LEU A 127 -7.17 23.99 -14.72
CA LEU A 127 -6.08 23.16 -15.23
C LEU A 127 -6.35 22.79 -16.69
N PHE A 128 -5.59 23.39 -17.61
CA PHE A 128 -5.61 23.08 -19.04
C PHE A 128 -4.47 22.12 -19.37
N VAL A 129 -4.74 20.81 -19.32
CA VAL A 129 -3.74 19.76 -19.54
C VAL A 129 -4.31 18.72 -20.52
N PRO A 130 -3.53 18.26 -21.51
CA PRO A 130 -4.01 17.28 -22.51
C PRO A 130 -4.45 15.94 -21.89
N PRO A 131 -5.22 15.12 -22.63
CA PRO A 131 -5.66 13.81 -22.15
C PRO A 131 -4.47 12.88 -21.87
N ARG A 132 -4.65 11.90 -20.97
CA ARG A 132 -3.64 10.90 -20.57
C ARG A 132 -2.38 11.42 -19.87
N HIS A 133 -2.39 12.65 -19.38
CA HIS A 133 -1.26 13.25 -18.63
C HIS A 133 -1.37 13.10 -17.10
N GLY A 134 -2.22 12.18 -16.62
CA GLY A 134 -2.35 11.89 -15.18
C GLY A 134 -2.98 13.00 -14.34
N LYS A 135 -3.52 14.07 -14.95
CA LYS A 135 -4.12 15.20 -14.22
C LYS A 135 -5.24 14.76 -13.26
N SER A 136 -6.12 13.87 -13.71
CA SER A 136 -7.25 13.38 -12.90
C SER A 136 -6.78 12.48 -11.76
N GLU A 137 -5.78 11.63 -12.01
CA GLU A 137 -5.15 10.81 -10.97
C GLU A 137 -4.54 11.71 -9.87
N LEU A 138 -3.79 12.74 -10.27
CA LEU A 138 -3.10 13.65 -9.35
C LEU A 138 -4.09 14.54 -8.56
N VAL A 139 -5.06 15.15 -9.25
CA VAL A 139 -5.97 16.14 -8.66
C VAL A 139 -7.20 15.49 -8.01
N THR A 140 -7.94 14.70 -8.78
CA THR A 140 -9.26 14.18 -8.35
C THR A 140 -9.14 13.04 -7.36
N ILE A 141 -8.11 12.19 -7.48
CA ILE A 141 -7.95 11.01 -6.63
C ILE A 141 -6.96 11.28 -5.50
N ARG A 142 -5.76 11.74 -5.83
CA ARG A 142 -4.66 11.81 -4.85
C ARG A 142 -4.71 13.05 -3.99
N TYR A 143 -4.86 14.22 -4.60
CA TYR A 143 -4.93 15.47 -3.86
C TYR A 143 -6.17 15.53 -2.98
N SER A 144 -7.33 15.07 -3.46
CA SER A 144 -8.55 14.95 -2.64
C SER A 144 -8.36 14.02 -1.45
N ALA A 145 -7.78 12.83 -1.65
CA ALA A 145 -7.52 11.88 -0.56
C ALA A 145 -6.57 12.46 0.50
N TRP A 146 -5.52 13.16 0.07
CA TRP A 146 -4.59 13.83 0.98
C TRP A 146 -5.27 14.97 1.77
N ARG A 147 -6.08 15.79 1.09
CA ARG A 147 -6.85 16.87 1.72
C ARG A 147 -7.83 16.33 2.74
N LEU A 148 -8.63 15.31 2.42
CA LEU A 148 -9.57 14.68 3.37
C LEU A 148 -8.85 14.05 4.57
N ALA A 149 -7.65 13.51 4.37
CA ALA A 149 -6.90 12.92 5.47
C ALA A 149 -6.36 13.98 6.46
N LYS A 150 -6.06 15.20 5.98
CA LYS A 150 -5.69 16.35 6.81
C LYS A 150 -6.91 17.09 7.39
N GLU A 151 -7.95 17.26 6.59
CA GLU A 151 -9.15 18.03 6.90
C GLU A 151 -10.39 17.20 6.56
N PRO A 152 -10.87 16.33 7.48
CA PRO A 152 -12.00 15.45 7.21
C PRO A 152 -13.33 16.17 6.93
N GLY A 153 -13.46 17.44 7.35
CA GLY A 153 -14.64 18.28 7.11
C GLY A 153 -14.63 19.01 5.77
N LEU A 154 -13.55 18.86 4.97
CA LEU A 154 -13.46 19.53 3.68
C LEU A 154 -14.48 18.95 2.70
N LYS A 155 -15.30 19.82 2.12
CA LYS A 155 -16.27 19.43 1.09
C LYS A 155 -15.55 19.24 -0.25
N ILE A 156 -15.58 18.00 -0.77
CA ILE A 156 -15.06 17.63 -2.09
C ILE A 156 -16.22 17.04 -2.89
N ILE A 157 -16.28 17.37 -4.19
CA ILE A 157 -17.25 16.89 -5.17
C ILE A 157 -16.51 16.06 -6.21
#